data_AF-A0A259SE40-F1
#
_entry.id   AF-A0A259SE40-F1
#
_cell.length_a   1.000
_cell.length_b   1.000
_cell.length_c   1.000
_cell.angle_alpha   90.00
_cell.angle_beta   90.00
_cell.angle_gamma   90.00
#
_symmetry.space_group_name_H-M   'P 1'
#
loop_
_entity.id
_entity.type
_entity.pdbx_description
1 polymer ?
#
loop_
_entity_poly.entity_id
_entity_poly.type
_entity_poly.pdbx_seq_one_letter_code
_entity_poly.pdbx_strand_id
1 'polypeptide(L)'
;MFDSALFHDVIQPWLIKIALALAIAVAGYYISRWTVPWLERVLRRTRVDIMLIGFIVSIARTIFLLFIAVAALSQLGLDTTSLVALIGAAGIAVGLALKESLGNFAAGVMILIFRPFKIGD
;
A
#
# COMPACT_ATOMS: atom_id res chain seq x y z
N MET A 1 2.94 -47.42 14.14
CA MET A 1 4.30 -46.86 14.07
C MET A 1 4.29 -45.73 13.05
N PHE A 2 3.49 -44.69 13.31
CA PHE A 2 3.55 -43.42 12.58
C PHE A 2 4.24 -42.46 13.53
N ASP A 3 5.41 -41.98 13.13
CA ASP A 3 6.39 -41.31 13.97
C ASP A 3 5.83 -40.08 14.69
N SER A 4 5.83 -40.14 16.02
CA SER A 4 5.70 -38.98 16.90
C SER A 4 6.80 -37.92 16.65
N ALA A 5 7.86 -38.28 15.92
CA ALA A 5 8.91 -37.36 15.46
C ALA A 5 8.40 -36.38 14.37
N LEU A 6 7.55 -36.83 13.44
CA LEU A 6 7.03 -35.96 12.36
C LEU A 6 6.12 -34.83 12.89
N PHE A 7 5.39 -35.09 13.98
CA PHE A 7 4.53 -34.10 14.62
C PHE A 7 5.33 -32.97 15.28
N HIS A 8 6.46 -33.29 15.91
CA HIS A 8 7.29 -32.29 16.59
C HIS A 8 8.22 -31.54 15.62
N ASP A 9 8.77 -32.20 14.62
CA ASP A 9 9.77 -31.59 13.72
C ASP A 9 9.14 -30.74 12.60
N VAL A 10 7.92 -31.07 12.17
CA VAL A 10 7.29 -30.41 11.00
C VAL A 10 6.03 -29.63 11.36
N ILE A 11 5.13 -30.19 12.17
CA ILE A 11 3.79 -29.60 12.38
C ILE A 11 3.85 -28.42 13.36
N GLN A 12 4.62 -28.55 14.44
CA GLN A 12 4.77 -27.51 15.46
C GLN A 12 5.36 -26.17 14.92
N PRO A 13 6.46 -26.15 14.15
CA PRO A 13 7.01 -24.88 13.64
C PRO A 13 6.14 -24.23 12.56
N TRP A 14 5.46 -25.02 11.72
CA TRP A 14 4.56 -24.49 10.70
C TRP A 14 3.31 -23.86 11.29
N LEU A 15 2.76 -24.44 12.36
CA LEU A 15 1.60 -23.88 13.07
C LEU A 15 1.92 -22.50 13.64
N ILE A 16 3.12 -22.33 14.23
CA ILE A 16 3.58 -21.05 14.79
C ILE A 16 3.77 -20.01 13.68
N LYS A 17 4.38 -20.38 12.55
CA LYS A 17 4.56 -19.47 11.40
C LYS A 17 3.22 -19.00 10.84
N ILE A 18 2.27 -19.91 10.68
CA ILE A 18 0.92 -19.58 10.20
C ILE A 18 0.19 -18.67 11.19
N ALA A 19 0.26 -18.98 12.49
CA ALA A 19 -0.35 -18.15 13.53
C ALA A 19 0.25 -16.73 13.56
N LEU A 20 1.58 -16.60 13.45
CA LEU A 20 2.26 -15.31 13.39
C LEU A 20 1.94 -14.53 12.11
N ALA A 21 1.93 -15.19 10.95
CA ALA A 21 1.54 -14.57 9.69
C ALA A 21 0.10 -14.05 9.73
N LEU A 22 -0.81 -14.83 10.31
CA LEU A 22 -2.20 -14.44 10.51
C LEU A 22 -2.31 -13.27 11.51
N ALA A 23 -1.55 -13.31 12.60
CA ALA A 23 -1.49 -12.21 13.56
C ALA A 23 -0.98 -10.92 12.91
N ILE A 24 0.05 -10.98 12.07
CA ILE A 24 0.57 -9.82 11.32
C ILE A 24 -0.50 -9.30 10.34
N ALA A 25 -1.15 -10.18 9.59
CA ALA A 25 -2.18 -9.78 8.63
C ALA A 25 -3.37 -9.09 9.33
N VAL A 26 -3.86 -9.67 10.43
CA VAL A 26 -4.96 -9.13 11.22
C VAL A 26 -4.56 -7.81 11.89
N ALA A 27 -3.42 -7.77 12.58
CA ALA A 27 -2.91 -6.54 13.20
C ALA A 27 -2.68 -5.44 12.17
N GLY A 28 -2.05 -5.77 11.03
CA GLY A 28 -1.84 -4.85 9.92
C GLY A 28 -3.14 -4.29 9.37
N TYR A 29 -4.15 -5.14 9.18
CA TYR A 29 -5.48 -4.70 8.75
C TYR A 29 -6.10 -3.70 9.74
N TYR A 30 -6.04 -3.97 11.04
CA TYR A 30 -6.52 -3.04 12.07
C TYR A 30 -5.73 -1.73 12.09
N ILE A 31 -4.40 -1.80 11.97
CA ILE A 31 -3.54 -0.63 11.88
C ILE A 31 -3.93 0.21 10.66
N SER A 32 -4.16 -0.41 9.50
CA SER A 32 -4.57 0.30 8.28
C SER A 32 -5.88 1.08 8.48
N ARG A 33 -6.80 0.53 9.28
CA ARG A 33 -8.08 1.16 9.61
C ARG A 33 -7.92 2.41 10.47
N TRP A 34 -6.78 2.60 11.13
CA TRP A 34 -6.47 3.79 11.92
C TRP A 34 -5.54 4.75 11.17
N THR A 35 -4.50 4.23 10.53
CA THR A 35 -3.48 5.03 9.83
C THR A 35 -4.05 5.74 8.61
N VAL A 36 -4.89 5.08 7.82
CA VAL A 36 -5.43 5.66 6.57
C VAL A 36 -6.37 6.84 6.84
N PRO A 37 -7.35 6.75 7.77
CA PRO A 37 -8.17 7.91 8.12
C PRO A 37 -7.37 9.02 8.82
N TRP A 38 -6.32 8.67 9.57
CA TRP A 38 -5.44 9.67 10.16
C TRP A 38 -4.71 10.47 9.07
N LEU A 39 -4.14 9.79 8.07
CA LEU A 39 -3.51 10.42 6.92
C LEU A 39 -4.48 11.34 6.17
N GLU A 40 -5.71 10.88 5.95
CA GLU A 40 -6.76 11.69 5.33
C GLU A 40 -7.05 12.96 6.13
N ARG A 41 -7.19 12.87 7.45
CA ARG A 41 -7.42 14.04 8.32
C ARG A 41 -6.26 15.03 8.27
N VAL A 42 -5.02 14.55 8.20
CA VAL A 42 -3.84 15.41 8.07
C VAL A 42 -3.86 16.14 6.74
N LEU A 43 -4.11 15.43 5.63
CA LEU A 43 -4.20 16.01 4.29
C LEU A 43 -5.32 17.04 4.15
N ARG A 44 -6.47 16.81 4.81
CA ARG A 44 -7.61 17.76 4.84
C ARG A 44 -7.30 19.09 5.51
N ARG A 45 -6.24 19.19 6.30
CA ARG A 45 -5.78 20.48 6.88
C ARG A 45 -4.96 21.32 5.90
N THR A 46 -4.56 20.74 4.77
CA THR A 46 -3.82 21.42 3.72
C THR A 46 -4.77 22.10 2.74
N ARG A 47 -4.30 23.10 1.98
CA ARG A 47 -5.06 23.75 0.89
C ARG A 47 -5.18 22.88 -0.39
N VAL A 48 -5.22 21.56 -0.22
CA VAL A 48 -5.27 20.59 -1.32
C VAL A 48 -6.72 20.25 -1.62
N ASP A 49 -7.03 20.07 -2.90
CA ASP A 49 -8.38 19.68 -3.36
C ASP A 49 -8.80 18.31 -2.81
N ILE A 50 -10.09 18.17 -2.50
CA ILE A 50 -10.66 16.96 -1.90
C ILE A 50 -10.49 15.71 -2.78
N MET A 51 -10.55 15.86 -4.11
CA MET A 51 -10.34 14.74 -5.03
C MET A 51 -8.90 14.26 -4.96
N LEU A 52 -7.93 15.18 -4.85
CA LEU A 52 -6.52 14.83 -4.74
C LEU A 52 -6.22 14.13 -3.40
N ILE A 53 -6.86 14.56 -2.32
CA ILE A 53 -6.76 13.89 -1.02
C ILE A 53 -7.23 12.43 -1.17
N GLY A 54 -8.39 12.20 -1.79
CA GLY A 54 -8.90 10.84 -2.03
C GLY A 54 -7.95 9.97 -2.86
N PHE A 55 -7.32 10.56 -3.88
CA PHE A 55 -6.30 9.87 -4.70
C PHE A 55 -5.05 9.50 -3.90
N ILE A 56 -4.49 10.43 -3.11
CA ILE A 56 -3.31 10.16 -2.29
C ILE A 56 -3.62 9.10 -1.23
N VAL A 57 -4.78 9.20 -0.58
CA VAL A 57 -5.22 8.25 0.46
C VAL A 57 -5.40 6.85 -0.12
N SER A 58 -5.94 6.71 -1.35
CA SER A 58 -6.12 5.40 -2.00
C SER A 58 -4.79 4.76 -2.39
N ILE A 59 -3.82 5.54 -2.88
CA ILE A 59 -2.45 5.08 -3.15
C ILE A 59 -1.78 4.64 -1.85
N ALA A 60 -1.82 5.47 -0.82
CA ALA A 60 -1.21 5.18 0.47
C ALA A 60 -1.80 3.91 1.09
N ARG A 61 -3.13 3.73 1.03
CA ARG A 61 -3.81 2.52 1.50
C ARG A 61 -3.33 1.28 0.74
N THR A 62 -3.23 1.35 -0.59
CA THR A 62 -2.76 0.25 -1.43
C THR A 62 -1.33 -0.15 -1.06
N ILE A 63 -0.41 0.82 -0.96
CA ILE A 63 0.97 0.58 -0.57
C ILE A 63 1.05 -0.05 0.83
N PHE A 64 0.30 0.47 1.78
CA PHE A 64 0.30 -0.04 3.15
C PHE A 64 -0.19 -1.50 3.23
N LEU A 65 -1.24 -1.84 2.48
CA LEU A 65 -1.73 -3.22 2.40
C LEU A 65 -0.71 -4.16 1.74
N LEU A 66 0.01 -3.71 0.72
CA LEU A 66 1.08 -4.49 0.10
C LEU A 66 2.22 -4.78 1.10
N PHE A 67 2.61 -3.80 1.92
CA PHE A 67 3.59 -4.03 2.98
C PHE A 67 3.14 -5.07 4.00
N ILE A 68 1.88 -5.00 4.46
CA ILE A 68 1.31 -5.98 5.39
C ILE A 68 1.30 -7.38 4.77
N ALA A 69 0.91 -7.49 3.49
CA ALA A 69 0.90 -8.75 2.78
C ALA A 69 2.31 -9.35 2.69
N VAL A 70 3.30 -8.56 2.28
CA VAL A 70 4.71 -8.98 2.21
C VAL A 70 5.22 -9.42 3.58
N ALA A 71 4.95 -8.67 4.64
CA ALA A 71 5.37 -9.00 6.01
C ALA A 71 4.73 -10.30 6.54
N ALA A 72 3.46 -10.54 6.21
CA ALA A 72 2.79 -11.79 6.58
C ALA A 72 3.38 -12.99 5.79
N LEU A 73 3.63 -12.81 4.50
CA LEU A 73 4.21 -13.84 3.62
C LEU A 73 5.66 -14.18 4.01
N SER A 74 6.47 -13.19 4.41
CA SER A 74 7.83 -13.44 4.89
C SER A 74 7.86 -14.31 6.15
N GLN A 75 6.85 -14.18 7.02
CA GLN A 75 6.75 -14.99 8.24
C GLN A 75 6.48 -16.48 7.95
N LEU A 76 5.85 -16.78 6.81
CA LEU A 76 5.65 -18.14 6.33
C LEU A 76 6.95 -18.76 5.79
N GLY A 77 8.04 -18.00 5.69
CA GLY A 77 9.30 -18.43 5.10
C GLY A 77 9.29 -18.40 3.58
N LEU A 78 8.33 -17.69 2.97
CA LEU A 78 8.32 -17.45 1.53
C LEU A 78 9.35 -16.38 1.19
N ASP A 79 10.08 -16.59 0.10
CA ASP A 79 10.96 -15.56 -0.44
C ASP A 79 10.13 -14.42 -1.04
N THR A 80 10.13 -13.29 -0.34
CA THR A 80 9.37 -12.11 -0.76
C THR A 80 10.09 -11.31 -1.86
N THR A 81 11.33 -11.63 -2.21
CA THR A 81 12.11 -10.90 -3.21
C THR A 81 11.40 -10.90 -4.57
N SER A 82 10.93 -12.06 -5.01
CA SER A 82 10.17 -12.18 -6.27
C SER A 82 8.83 -11.44 -6.23
N LEU A 83 8.17 -11.41 -5.06
CA LEU A 83 6.93 -10.66 -4.87
C LEU A 83 7.15 -9.16 -4.95
N VAL A 84 8.19 -8.66 -4.28
CA VAL A 84 8.57 -7.24 -4.33
C VAL A 84 8.97 -6.83 -5.75
N ALA A 85 9.70 -7.69 -6.47
CA ALA A 85 10.01 -7.45 -7.89
C ALA A 85 8.74 -7.36 -8.76
N LEU A 86 7.78 -8.27 -8.57
CA LEU A 86 6.50 -8.25 -9.27
C LEU A 86 5.68 -7.00 -8.96
N ILE A 87 5.57 -6.63 -7.68
CA ILE A 87 4.89 -5.41 -7.24
C ILE A 87 5.58 -4.17 -7.83
N GLY A 88 6.90 -4.15 -7.87
CA GLY A 88 7.68 -3.07 -8.50
C GLY A 88 7.37 -2.94 -9.99
N ALA A 89 7.36 -4.05 -10.72
CA ALA A 89 6.99 -4.06 -12.14
C ALA A 89 5.54 -3.60 -12.36
N ALA A 90 4.60 -4.07 -11.54
CA ALA A 90 3.20 -3.63 -11.58
C ALA A 90 3.06 -2.13 -11.26
N GLY A 91 3.80 -1.62 -10.28
CA GLY A 91 3.84 -0.21 -9.92
C GLY A 91 4.36 0.67 -11.06
N ILE A 92 5.38 0.21 -11.79
CA ILE A 92 5.88 0.87 -13.00
C ILE A 92 4.78 0.88 -14.08
N ALA A 93 4.13 -0.26 -14.35
CA ALA A 93 3.06 -0.34 -15.33
C ALA A 93 1.89 0.60 -15.00
N VAL A 94 1.45 0.64 -13.74
CA VAL A 94 0.42 1.57 -13.26
C VAL A 94 0.88 3.01 -13.39
N GLY A 95 2.12 3.33 -13.00
CA GLY A 95 2.69 4.67 -13.13
C GLY A 95 2.78 5.15 -14.57
N LEU A 96 3.16 4.26 -15.49
CA LEU A 96 3.18 4.54 -16.93
C LEU A 96 1.77 4.77 -17.47
N ALA A 97 0.78 3.99 -17.04
CA ALA A 97 -0.62 4.19 -17.40
C ALA A 97 -1.18 5.53 -16.89
N LEU A 98 -0.74 5.98 -15.71
CA LEU A 98 -1.16 7.25 -15.12
C LEU A 98 -0.35 8.46 -15.59
N LYS A 99 0.74 8.27 -16.35
CA LYS A 99 1.68 9.33 -16.75
C LYS A 99 0.97 10.53 -17.41
N GLU A 100 0.06 10.27 -18.34
CA GLU A 100 -0.67 11.31 -19.06
C GLU A 100 -1.67 12.04 -18.13
N SER A 101 -2.41 11.29 -17.31
CA SER A 101 -3.37 11.85 -16.35
C SER A 101 -2.67 12.71 -15.29
N LEU A 102 -1.51 12.30 -14.79
CA LEU A 102 -0.67 13.06 -13.86
C LEU A 102 -0.08 14.32 -14.52
N GLY A 103 0.32 14.24 -15.79
CA GLY A 103 0.78 15.39 -16.57
C GLY A 103 -0.32 16.44 -16.73
N ASN A 104 -1.52 16.01 -17.11
CA ASN A 104 -2.70 16.88 -17.23
C ASN A 104 -3.07 17.52 -15.88
N PHE A 105 -2.95 16.76 -14.79
CA PHE A 105 -3.16 17.26 -13.43
C PHE A 105 -2.14 18.35 -13.05
N ALA A 106 -0.85 18.12 -13.28
CA ALA A 106 0.21 19.07 -12.95
C ALA A 106 0.04 20.40 -13.71
N ALA A 107 -0.33 20.33 -14.99
CA ALA A 107 -0.66 21.51 -15.79
C ALA A 107 -1.83 22.31 -15.19
N GLY A 108 -2.88 21.63 -14.73
CA GLY A 108 -4.01 22.26 -14.03
C GLY A 108 -3.60 22.98 -12.74
N VAL A 109 -2.77 22.34 -11.91
CA VAL A 109 -2.24 22.95 -10.67
C VAL A 109 -1.35 24.16 -10.99
N MET A 110 -0.52 24.08 -12.03
CA MET A 110 0.34 25.18 -12.49
C MET A 110 -0.48 26.43 -12.83
N ILE A 111 -1.59 26.26 -13.56
CA ILE A 111 -2.50 27.35 -13.92
C ILE A 111 -3.09 27.99 -12.67
N LEU A 112 -3.49 27.20 -11.67
CA LEU A 112 -4.04 27.70 -10.41
C LEU A 112 -3.00 28.51 -9.60
N ILE A 113 -1.75 28.04 -9.56
CA ILE A 113 -0.66 28.68 -8.81
C ILE A 113 -0.22 29.97 -9.49
N PHE A 114 0.09 29.90 -10.79
CA PHE A 114 0.67 31.03 -11.52
C PHE A 114 -0.38 32.01 -12.03
N ARG A 115 -1.67 31.62 -12.04
CA ARG A 115 -2.79 32.38 -12.64
C ARG A 115 -2.37 33.13 -13.91
N PRO A 116 -1.80 32.43 -14.92
CA PRO A 116 -1.28 33.08 -16.11
C PRO A 116 -2.37 33.77 -16.96
N PHE A 117 -3.65 33.47 -16.68
CA PHE A 117 -4.80 34.08 -17.34
C PHE A 117 -5.60 34.90 -16.32
N LYS A 118 -5.73 36.21 -16.56
CA LYS A 118 -6.71 37.07 -15.88
C LYS A 118 -8.02 36.95 -16.66
N ILE A 119 -9.13 36.84 -15.94
CA ILE A 119 -10.47 36.82 -16.56
C ILE A 119 -10.71 38.23 -17.14
N GLY A 120 -10.67 38.39 -18.48
CA GLY A 120 -10.92 39.69 -19.13
C GLY A 120 -10.20 40.01 -20.45
N ASP A 121 -9.39 39.11 -21.04
CA ASP A 121 -8.91 39.18 -22.43
C ASP A 121 -9.41 37.96 -23.22
#